data_AF-A0A022QHF9-F1
#
_entry.id   AF-A0A022QHF9-F1
#
_cell.length_a   1.000
_cell.length_b   1.000
_cell.length_c   1.000
_cell.angle_alpha   90.00
_cell.angle_beta   90.00
_cell.angle_gamma   90.00
#
_symmetry.space_group_name_H-M   'P 1'
#
loop_
_entity.id
_entity.type
_entity.pdbx_description
1 polymer ?
#
loop_
_entity_poly.entity_id
_entity_poly.type
_entity_poly.pdbx_seq_one_letter_code
_entity_poly.pdbx_strand_id
1 'polypeptide(L)'
;MRLFNPTVFEFAMIENAEGQVIQGLDEGIKTMEEEGALFTIPACLAYGESAVLPTMNTLSYHVILLSWVSLKDICKDGGILKKILKQGESWETPRDHHEVFVEFEAKLEDGIVVSKSDGVGFTVNEDGFGEKGKRAYGGDGAVPPNATLHINLKLVSWKRDNKELEEVFQLVDSFVRLFSEDVSEQK
;
A
#
# COMPACT_ATOMS: atom_id res chain seq x y z
N MET A 1 16.01 -4.69 -42.29
CA MET A 1 14.95 -4.20 -41.38
C MET A 1 15.47 -4.43 -39.97
N ARG A 2 15.92 -3.38 -39.27
CA ARG A 2 16.43 -3.53 -37.90
C ARG A 2 15.23 -3.80 -36.99
N LEU A 3 15.21 -4.95 -36.33
CA LEU A 3 14.23 -5.25 -35.30
C LEU A 3 14.46 -4.22 -34.19
N PHE A 4 13.54 -3.26 -34.06
CA PHE A 4 13.51 -2.36 -32.91
C PHE A 4 13.15 -3.24 -31.72
N ASN A 5 14.07 -3.42 -30.78
CA ASN A 5 13.83 -4.18 -29.56
C ASN A 5 13.45 -3.15 -28.50
N PRO A 6 12.15 -2.85 -28.28
CA PRO A 6 11.75 -1.84 -27.32
C PRO A 6 12.16 -2.30 -25.92
N THR A 7 12.85 -1.44 -25.19
CA THR A 7 13.10 -1.70 -23.78
C THR A 7 11.83 -1.37 -23.01
N VAL A 8 11.29 -2.37 -22.32
CA VAL A 8 10.16 -2.18 -21.41
C VAL A 8 10.72 -1.72 -20.06
N PHE A 9 10.13 -0.65 -19.51
CA PHE A 9 10.45 -0.14 -18.19
C PHE A 9 9.15 0.01 -17.41
N GLU A 10 9.18 -0.34 -16.11
CA GLU A 10 8.10 -0.12 -15.15
C GLU A 10 8.62 0.83 -14.08
N PHE A 11 7.83 1.84 -13.74
CA PHE A 11 8.21 2.85 -12.76
C PHE A 11 6.96 3.46 -12.12
N ALA A 12 7.10 4.07 -10.95
CA ALA A 12 5.99 4.65 -10.20
C ALA A 12 6.04 6.17 -10.24
N MET A 13 4.92 6.79 -10.61
CA MET A 13 4.72 8.23 -10.52
C MET A 13 4.20 8.56 -9.11
N ILE A 14 5.03 9.20 -8.28
CA ILE A 14 4.68 9.55 -6.89
C ILE A 14 4.71 11.07 -6.76
N GLU A 15 3.59 11.67 -6.35
CA GLU A 15 3.54 13.11 -6.08
C GLU A 15 4.56 13.49 -4.99
N ASN A 16 5.34 14.54 -5.25
CA ASN A 16 6.38 15.05 -4.35
C ASN A 16 7.57 14.11 -4.07
N ALA A 17 7.73 13.02 -4.83
CA ALA A 17 8.95 12.21 -4.82
C ALA A 17 9.97 12.71 -5.85
N GLU A 18 11.24 12.39 -5.65
CA GLU A 18 12.27 12.60 -6.68
C GLU A 18 11.92 11.74 -7.92
N GLY A 19 11.88 12.37 -9.10
CA GLY A 19 11.47 11.71 -10.34
C GLY A 19 12.40 10.55 -10.70
N GLN A 20 11.82 9.38 -11.01
CA GLN A 20 12.55 8.20 -11.46
C GLN A 20 13.04 8.32 -12.92
N VAL A 21 12.44 9.25 -13.67
CA VAL A 21 12.77 9.57 -15.06
C VAL A 21 13.05 11.06 -15.22
N ILE A 22 13.59 11.46 -16.38
CA ILE A 22 13.82 12.86 -16.69
C ILE A 22 12.50 13.67 -16.64
N GLN A 23 12.58 14.92 -16.19
CA GLN A 23 11.40 15.76 -15.92
C GLN A 23 10.44 15.86 -17.11
N GLY A 24 10.95 16.08 -18.33
CA GLY A 24 10.10 16.19 -19.52
C GLY A 24 9.37 14.90 -19.88
N LEU A 25 9.90 13.75 -19.50
CA LEU A 25 9.25 12.46 -19.70
C LEU A 25 8.19 12.20 -18.61
N ASP A 26 8.48 12.59 -17.38
CA ASP A 26 7.53 12.56 -16.26
C ASP A 26 6.27 13.37 -16.59
N GLU A 27 6.45 14.60 -17.05
CA GLU A 27 5.36 15.49 -17.46
C GLU A 27 4.63 14.98 -18.71
N GLY A 28 5.36 14.44 -19.69
CA GLY A 28 4.76 13.91 -20.92
C GLY A 28 3.91 12.66 -20.68
N ILE A 29 4.36 11.75 -19.81
CA ILE A 29 3.62 10.50 -19.53
C ILE A 29 2.30 10.79 -18.78
N LYS A 30 2.25 11.84 -17.94
CA LYS A 30 1.00 12.28 -17.27
C LYS A 30 -0.11 12.68 -18.26
N THR A 31 0.23 12.99 -19.51
CA THR A 31 -0.76 13.35 -20.55
C THR A 31 -1.17 12.17 -21.42
N MET A 32 -0.60 10.97 -21.24
CA MET A 32 -0.87 9.81 -22.09
C MET A 32 -2.12 9.06 -21.64
N GLU A 33 -2.78 8.43 -22.61
CA GLU A 33 -3.74 7.34 -22.43
C GLU A 33 -3.09 6.01 -22.86
N GLU A 34 -3.88 4.96 -23.15
CA GLU A 34 -3.36 3.68 -23.70
C GLU A 34 -2.91 3.86 -25.16
N GLU A 35 -1.82 4.61 -25.35
CA GLU A 35 -1.33 5.04 -26.66
C GLU A 35 0.20 5.01 -26.79
N GLY A 36 0.66 5.19 -28.03
CA GLY A 36 2.06 5.45 -28.35
C GLY A 36 2.26 6.93 -28.67
N ALA A 37 3.22 7.57 -28.00
CA ALA A 37 3.55 8.97 -28.19
C ALA A 37 5.04 9.17 -28.51
N LEU A 38 5.34 10.18 -29.33
CA LEU A 38 6.70 10.63 -29.61
C LEU A 38 6.96 11.92 -28.81
N PHE A 39 7.77 11.83 -27.76
CA PHE A 39 8.16 12.99 -26.97
C PHE A 39 9.46 13.57 -27.50
N THR A 40 9.46 14.89 -27.75
CA THR A 40 10.64 15.66 -28.13
C THR A 40 10.99 16.59 -26.98
N ILE A 41 11.97 16.20 -26.17
CA ILE A 41 12.28 16.81 -24.88
C ILE A 41 13.54 17.68 -25.02
N PRO A 42 13.47 19.00 -24.77
CA PRO A 42 14.64 19.86 -24.78
C PRO A 42 15.58 19.53 -23.61
N ALA A 43 16.87 19.80 -23.77
CA ALA A 43 17.91 19.47 -22.79
C ALA A 43 17.63 20.03 -21.38
N CYS A 44 17.01 21.22 -21.28
CA CYS A 44 16.63 21.83 -20.01
C CYS A 44 15.61 21.01 -19.19
N LEU A 45 14.76 20.22 -19.86
CA LEU A 45 13.79 19.31 -19.24
C LEU A 45 14.31 17.86 -19.18
N ALA A 46 15.54 17.63 -19.64
CA ALA A 46 16.17 16.32 -19.59
C ALA A 46 17.27 16.29 -18.51
N TYR A 47 18.48 16.70 -18.86
CA TYR A 47 19.67 16.61 -18.02
C TYR A 47 20.24 18.00 -17.64
N GLY A 48 19.52 19.08 -17.96
CA GLY A 48 19.93 20.45 -17.69
C GLY A 48 21.09 20.95 -18.58
N GLU A 49 21.61 22.13 -18.26
CA GLU A 49 22.71 22.79 -18.99
C GLU A 49 24.06 22.08 -18.84
N SER A 50 24.18 21.15 -17.88
CA SER A 50 25.40 20.39 -17.60
C SER A 50 25.58 19.16 -18.50
N ALA A 51 24.60 18.88 -19.37
CA ALA A 51 24.69 17.78 -20.31
C ALA A 51 25.75 18.07 -21.39
N VAL A 52 26.86 17.32 -21.36
CA VAL A 52 27.96 17.38 -22.34
C VAL A 52 27.55 16.70 -23.66
N LEU A 53 26.41 17.09 -24.22
CA LEU A 53 25.91 16.57 -25.49
C LEU A 53 26.24 17.56 -26.63
N PRO A 54 26.73 17.07 -27.79
CA PRO A 54 27.17 17.92 -28.88
C PRO A 54 25.98 18.56 -29.60
N THR A 55 25.67 19.81 -29.26
CA THR A 55 24.94 20.83 -30.07
C THR A 55 23.57 20.45 -30.70
N MET A 56 22.98 19.32 -30.33
CA MET A 56 21.62 18.91 -30.72
C MET A 56 20.83 18.67 -29.44
N ASN A 57 20.35 19.78 -28.88
CA ASN A 57 19.92 19.94 -27.49
C ASN A 57 18.52 19.36 -27.23
N THR A 58 18.11 18.33 -27.97
CA THR A 58 16.76 17.79 -27.95
C THR A 58 16.81 16.27 -28.08
N LEU A 59 16.19 15.59 -27.12
CA LEU A 59 16.07 14.14 -27.09
C LEU A 59 14.70 13.74 -27.62
N SER A 60 14.64 12.72 -28.49
CA SER A 60 13.37 12.17 -28.97
C SER A 60 13.19 10.76 -28.43
N TYR A 61 12.07 10.53 -27.73
CA TYR A 61 11.70 9.24 -27.17
C TYR A 61 10.39 8.76 -27.79
N HIS A 62 10.39 7.55 -28.35
CA HIS A 62 9.17 6.86 -28.73
C HIS A 62 8.72 6.00 -27.55
N VAL A 63 7.59 6.36 -26.95
CA VAL A 63 7.07 5.76 -25.72
C VAL A 63 5.73 5.12 -26.05
N ILE A 64 5.51 3.90 -25.54
CA ILE A 64 4.23 3.21 -25.64
C ILE A 64 3.80 2.92 -24.21
N LEU A 65 2.67 3.48 -23.79
CA LEU A 65 2.09 3.18 -22.49
C LEU A 65 1.35 1.85 -22.57
N LEU A 66 1.94 0.81 -21.99
CA LEU A 66 1.39 -0.55 -22.05
C LEU A 66 0.26 -0.75 -21.03
N SER A 67 0.41 -0.22 -19.82
CA SER A 67 -0.57 -0.30 -18.75
C SER A 67 -0.18 0.66 -17.63
N TRP A 68 -1.15 1.14 -16.85
CA TRP A 68 -0.89 1.83 -15.59
C TRP A 68 -1.75 1.26 -14.47
N VAL A 69 -1.37 1.58 -13.24
CA VAL A 69 -2.21 1.36 -12.07
C VAL A 69 -2.12 2.56 -11.15
N SER A 70 -3.26 2.99 -10.62
CA SER A 70 -3.29 4.01 -9.60
C SER A 70 -2.83 3.43 -8.26
N LEU A 71 -1.78 4.00 -7.71
CA LEU A 71 -1.36 3.74 -6.33
C LEU A 71 -1.99 4.80 -5.43
N LYS A 72 -2.61 4.36 -4.34
CA LYS A 72 -3.09 5.26 -3.29
C LYS A 72 -2.01 5.38 -2.22
N ASP A 73 -1.46 6.57 -2.04
CA ASP A 73 -0.65 6.88 -0.88
C ASP A 73 -1.54 6.96 0.36
N ILE A 74 -1.31 6.03 1.29
CA ILE A 74 -2.11 5.89 2.51
C ILE A 74 -1.70 6.92 3.55
N CYS A 75 -0.40 7.22 3.64
CA CYS A 75 0.18 8.10 4.66
C CYS A 75 0.42 9.53 4.15
N LYS A 76 0.32 9.75 2.83
CA LYS A 76 0.57 11.05 2.16
C LYS A 76 2.02 11.53 2.31
N ASP A 77 2.94 10.60 2.51
CA ASP A 77 4.38 10.81 2.68
C ASP A 77 5.22 9.99 1.69
N GLY A 78 4.57 9.26 0.76
CA GLY A 78 5.21 8.34 -0.17
C GLY A 78 5.65 7.01 0.43
N GLY A 79 5.45 6.78 1.74
CA GLY A 79 5.93 5.59 2.44
C GLY A 79 5.08 4.34 2.19
N ILE A 80 3.76 4.43 2.38
CA ILE A 80 2.84 3.29 2.19
C ILE A 80 1.98 3.50 0.95
N LEU A 81 2.36 2.83 -0.14
CA LEU A 81 1.64 2.86 -1.41
C LEU A 81 0.76 1.62 -1.57
N LYS A 82 -0.55 1.82 -1.71
CA LYS A 82 -1.54 0.76 -1.90
C LYS A 82 -1.94 0.63 -3.37
N LYS A 83 -1.72 -0.56 -3.95
CA LYS A 83 -2.28 -1.00 -5.24
C LYS A 83 -3.48 -1.91 -5.00
N ILE A 84 -4.62 -1.64 -5.64
CA ILE A 84 -5.76 -2.57 -5.62
C ILE A 84 -5.55 -3.60 -6.74
N LEU A 85 -5.29 -4.86 -6.36
CA LEU A 85 -5.16 -5.96 -7.32
C LEU A 85 -6.51 -6.59 -7.67
N LYS A 86 -7.43 -6.62 -6.70
CA LYS A 86 -8.81 -7.10 -6.86
C LYS A 86 -9.73 -6.26 -5.98
N GLN A 87 -10.82 -5.76 -6.56
CA GLN A 87 -11.82 -4.99 -5.81
C GLN A 87 -12.51 -5.90 -4.77
N GLY A 88 -12.71 -5.39 -3.56
CA GLY A 88 -13.52 -6.05 -2.53
C GLY A 88 -15.01 -6.05 -2.88
N GLU A 89 -15.76 -6.97 -2.27
CA GLU A 89 -17.21 -7.13 -2.54
C GLU A 89 -18.08 -6.16 -1.73
N SER A 90 -17.55 -5.60 -0.64
CA SER A 90 -18.26 -4.69 0.27
C SER A 90 -17.70 -3.26 0.18
N TRP A 91 -18.56 -2.28 0.52
CA TRP A 91 -18.21 -0.87 0.67
C TRP A 91 -17.70 -0.53 2.08
N GLU A 92 -17.87 -1.44 3.05
CA GLU A 92 -17.39 -1.26 4.40
C GLU A 92 -15.90 -1.62 4.54
N THR A 93 -15.21 -0.96 5.47
CA THR A 93 -13.79 -1.17 5.75
C THR A 93 -13.58 -1.52 7.22
N PRO A 94 -12.66 -2.46 7.55
CA PRO A 94 -12.25 -2.68 8.93
C PRO A 94 -11.73 -1.38 9.56
N ARG A 95 -11.98 -1.21 10.85
CA ARG A 95 -11.51 -0.08 11.66
C ARG A 95 -10.71 -0.60 12.83
N ASP A 96 -10.13 0.32 13.59
CA ASP A 96 -9.45 -0.02 14.84
C ASP A 96 -10.36 -0.86 15.73
N HIS A 97 -9.74 -1.83 16.39
CA HIS A 97 -10.36 -2.84 17.23
C HIS A 97 -11.21 -3.89 16.49
N HIS A 98 -11.31 -3.85 15.15
CA HIS A 98 -11.94 -4.95 14.41
C HIS A 98 -10.97 -6.14 14.27
N GLU A 99 -11.52 -7.34 14.41
CA GLU A 99 -10.80 -8.57 14.06
C GLU A 99 -10.83 -8.76 12.55
N VAL A 100 -9.66 -8.90 11.94
CA VAL A 100 -9.49 -9.17 10.51
C VAL A 100 -8.86 -10.54 10.32
N PHE A 101 -9.25 -11.21 9.22
CA PHE A 101 -8.62 -12.44 8.75
C PHE A 101 -8.05 -12.19 7.35
N VAL A 102 -6.75 -12.41 7.19
CA VAL A 102 -6.03 -12.10 5.95
C VAL A 102 -5.14 -13.25 5.48
N GLU A 103 -4.93 -13.31 4.17
CA GLU A 103 -3.87 -14.06 3.51
C GLU A 103 -2.83 -13.04 3.02
N PHE A 104 -1.54 -13.32 3.19
CA PHE A 104 -0.51 -12.41 2.69
C PHE A 104 0.80 -13.10 2.29
N GLU A 105 1.53 -12.44 1.39
CA GLU A 105 2.89 -12.80 0.99
C GLU A 105 3.71 -11.51 0.86
N ALA A 106 4.76 -11.38 1.67
CA ALA A 106 5.67 -10.24 1.69
C ALA A 106 7.00 -10.60 1.03
N LYS A 107 7.43 -9.77 0.09
CA LYS A 107 8.66 -9.93 -0.70
C LYS A 107 9.55 -8.71 -0.65
N LEU A 108 10.86 -8.91 -0.77
CA LEU A 108 11.83 -7.86 -1.11
C LEU A 108 11.72 -7.48 -2.60
N GLU A 109 12.37 -6.39 -3.00
CA GLU A 109 12.43 -5.92 -4.40
C GLU A 109 13.05 -6.96 -5.35
N ASP A 110 13.97 -7.79 -4.87
CA ASP A 110 14.57 -8.89 -5.62
C ASP A 110 13.66 -10.14 -5.75
N GLY A 111 12.45 -10.08 -5.17
CA GLY A 111 11.45 -11.12 -5.22
C GLY A 111 11.56 -12.18 -4.12
N ILE A 112 12.55 -12.09 -3.22
CA ILE A 112 12.70 -13.03 -2.11
C ILE A 112 11.52 -12.88 -1.15
N VAL A 113 10.82 -13.99 -0.88
CA VAL A 113 9.74 -14.04 0.12
C VAL A 113 10.37 -14.02 1.51
N VAL A 114 10.01 -13.01 2.31
CA VAL A 114 10.48 -12.86 3.70
C VAL A 114 9.43 -13.24 4.72
N SER A 115 8.14 -13.24 4.35
CA SER A 115 7.06 -13.73 5.21
C SER A 115 5.83 -14.10 4.39
N LYS A 116 5.10 -15.13 4.82
CA LYS A 116 3.89 -15.60 4.15
C LYS A 116 2.93 -16.24 5.14
N SER A 117 1.64 -16.03 4.93
CA SER A 117 0.58 -16.75 5.62
C SER A 117 -0.62 -16.97 4.70
N ASP A 118 -1.13 -18.20 4.70
CA ASP A 118 -2.36 -18.58 3.98
C ASP A 118 -3.63 -18.38 4.85
N GLY A 119 -3.52 -17.63 5.95
CA GLY A 119 -4.65 -17.28 6.81
C GLY A 119 -4.22 -16.95 8.23
N VAL A 120 -4.21 -15.66 8.58
CA VAL A 120 -3.96 -15.19 9.95
C VAL A 120 -5.04 -14.21 10.39
N GLY A 121 -5.52 -14.40 11.62
CA GLY A 121 -6.43 -13.49 12.29
C GLY A 121 -5.68 -12.56 13.24
N PHE A 122 -6.00 -11.27 13.24
CA PHE A 122 -5.51 -10.32 14.23
C PHE A 122 -6.48 -9.14 14.42
N THR A 123 -6.36 -8.44 15.55
CA THR A 123 -7.10 -7.20 15.80
C THR A 123 -6.35 -6.03 15.20
N VAL A 124 -7.04 -5.19 14.43
CA VAL A 124 -6.48 -3.94 13.89
C VAL A 124 -6.24 -2.99 15.07
N ASN A 125 -4.98 -2.61 15.28
CA ASN A 125 -4.58 -1.65 16.31
C ASN A 125 -4.02 -0.40 15.63
N GLU A 126 -4.12 0.76 16.28
CA GLU A 126 -3.68 2.06 15.74
C GLU A 126 -2.17 2.12 15.40
N ASP A 127 -1.33 1.28 16.02
CA ASP A 127 0.13 1.40 15.98
C ASP A 127 0.86 0.21 15.32
N GLY A 128 0.16 -0.84 14.88
CA GLY A 128 0.78 -2.01 14.26
C GLY A 128 1.82 -2.70 15.17
N PHE A 129 3.11 -2.60 14.83
CA PHE A 129 4.20 -3.08 15.69
C PHE A 129 4.83 -1.98 16.58
N GLY A 130 4.30 -0.75 16.51
CA GLY A 130 4.86 0.44 17.15
C GLY A 130 6.27 0.79 16.65
N GLU A 131 6.87 1.85 17.22
CA GLU A 131 8.24 2.27 16.88
C GLU A 131 9.31 1.19 17.11
N LYS A 132 9.02 0.22 17.99
CA LYS A 132 9.95 -0.86 18.35
C LYS A 132 9.96 -2.00 17.35
N GLY A 133 8.96 -2.08 16.46
CA GLY A 133 8.81 -3.18 15.52
C GLY A 133 8.60 -4.54 16.21
N LYS A 134 8.60 -5.61 15.41
CA LYS A 134 8.58 -7.00 15.90
C LYS A 134 9.84 -7.71 15.47
N ARG A 135 10.45 -8.49 16.38
CA ARG A 135 11.58 -9.37 16.03
C ARG A 135 11.12 -10.40 15.00
N ALA A 136 11.89 -10.59 13.93
CA ALA A 136 11.69 -11.73 13.04
C ALA A 136 11.75 -13.01 13.88
N TYR A 137 10.69 -13.83 13.83
CA TYR A 137 10.68 -15.13 14.49
C TYR A 137 11.19 -16.19 13.51
N GLY A 138 11.95 -17.15 14.03
CA GLY A 138 12.81 -18.10 13.32
C GLY A 138 12.31 -18.64 11.98
N GLY A 139 13.20 -18.59 10.98
CA GLY A 139 13.04 -19.22 9.65
C GLY A 139 12.69 -18.25 8.53
N ASP A 140 12.11 -17.10 8.88
CA ASP A 140 11.77 -16.03 7.95
C ASP A 140 13.02 -15.24 7.53
N GLY A 141 13.12 -14.91 6.24
CA GLY A 141 14.29 -14.22 5.67
C GLY A 141 14.57 -12.89 6.38
N ALA A 142 15.83 -12.62 6.70
CA ALA A 142 16.21 -11.36 7.33
C ALA A 142 15.89 -10.19 6.39
N VAL A 143 15.10 -9.23 6.86
CA VAL A 143 14.81 -7.99 6.13
C VAL A 143 15.95 -6.99 6.36
N PRO A 144 16.65 -6.53 5.32
CA PRO A 144 17.71 -5.54 5.47
C PRO A 144 17.19 -4.19 5.98
N PRO A 145 18.04 -3.37 6.64
CA PRO A 145 17.69 -1.99 6.96
C PRO A 145 17.30 -1.20 5.69
N ASN A 146 16.27 -0.36 5.81
CA ASN A 146 15.75 0.48 4.71
C ASN A 146 15.22 -0.31 3.49
N ALA A 147 14.97 -1.61 3.63
CA ALA A 147 14.39 -2.39 2.54
C ALA A 147 12.91 -2.04 2.33
N THR A 148 12.53 -1.85 1.06
CA THR A 148 11.14 -1.81 0.64
C THR A 148 10.56 -3.22 0.58
N LEU A 149 9.33 -3.39 1.07
CA LEU A 149 8.60 -4.66 0.97
C LEU A 149 7.40 -4.52 0.04
N HIS A 150 7.24 -5.49 -0.86
CA HIS A 150 6.03 -5.71 -1.64
C HIS A 150 5.15 -6.73 -0.93
N ILE A 151 4.01 -6.29 -0.40
CA ILE A 151 3.08 -7.15 0.32
C ILE A 151 1.83 -7.36 -0.53
N ASN A 152 1.64 -8.59 -1.01
CA ASN A 152 0.37 -9.03 -1.55
C ASN A 152 -0.52 -9.40 -0.37
N LEU A 153 -1.61 -8.66 -0.16
CA LEU A 153 -2.54 -8.88 0.94
C LEU A 153 -3.96 -9.07 0.42
N LYS A 154 -4.61 -10.13 0.90
CA LYS A 154 -6.01 -10.43 0.63
C LYS A 154 -6.77 -10.43 1.96
N LEU A 155 -7.69 -9.48 2.09
CA LEU A 155 -8.64 -9.46 3.20
C LEU A 155 -9.71 -10.53 2.94
N VAL A 156 -9.76 -11.54 3.80
CA VAL A 156 -10.67 -12.69 3.66
C VAL A 156 -11.99 -12.42 4.39
N SER A 157 -11.94 -11.95 5.64
CA SER A 157 -13.12 -11.53 6.40
C SER A 157 -12.75 -10.59 7.55
N TRP A 158 -13.73 -9.95 8.17
CA TRP A 158 -13.55 -9.17 9.39
C TRP A 158 -14.84 -9.11 10.21
N LYS A 159 -14.72 -8.84 11.51
CA LYS A 159 -15.85 -8.74 12.46
C LYS A 159 -15.68 -7.50 13.35
N ARG A 160 -16.81 -6.92 13.75
CA ARG A 160 -16.84 -5.85 14.77
C ARG A 160 -16.66 -6.48 16.14
N ASP A 161 -15.78 -5.92 16.96
CA ASP A 161 -15.67 -6.31 18.36
C ASP A 161 -16.97 -5.91 19.06
N ASN A 162 -17.76 -6.89 19.50
CA ASN A 162 -19.08 -6.65 20.08
C ASN A 162 -19.00 -6.36 21.59
N LYS A 163 -17.84 -5.88 22.08
CA LYS A 163 -17.56 -5.70 23.51
C LYS A 163 -18.47 -4.66 24.16
N GLU A 164 -18.85 -3.59 23.45
CA GLU A 164 -19.80 -2.59 23.97
C GLU A 164 -21.16 -3.21 24.33
N LEU A 165 -21.65 -4.18 23.54
CA LEU A 165 -22.93 -4.82 23.83
C LEU A 165 -22.82 -5.75 25.03
N GLU A 166 -21.70 -6.47 25.20
CA GLU A 166 -21.49 -7.29 26.40
C GLU A 166 -21.38 -6.46 27.68
N GLU A 167 -20.70 -5.31 27.65
CA GLU A 167 -20.65 -4.40 28.81
C GLU A 167 -22.05 -3.89 29.18
N VAL A 168 -22.86 -3.51 28.18
CA VAL A 168 -24.25 -3.09 28.41
C VAL A 168 -25.07 -4.25 29.01
N PHE A 169 -24.95 -5.47 28.50
CA PHE A 169 -25.65 -6.64 29.06
C PHE A 169 -25.21 -6.95 30.49
N GLN A 170 -23.91 -6.87 30.81
CA GLN A 170 -23.41 -7.03 32.18
C GLN A 170 -23.94 -5.94 33.11
N LEU A 171 -24.03 -4.70 32.64
CA LEU A 171 -24.53 -3.58 33.43
C LEU A 171 -26.04 -3.69 33.67
N VAL A 172 -26.80 -4.15 32.66
CA VAL A 172 -28.22 -4.47 32.79
C VAL A 172 -28.43 -5.64 33.77
N ASP A 173 -27.65 -6.71 33.67
CA ASP A 173 -27.73 -7.86 34.58
C ASP A 173 -27.36 -7.47 36.02
N SER A 174 -26.34 -6.62 36.20
CA SER A 174 -25.95 -6.09 37.51
C SER A 174 -27.06 -5.20 38.10
N PHE A 175 -27.72 -4.39 37.27
CA PHE A 175 -28.85 -3.56 37.69
C PHE A 175 -30.03 -4.45 38.13
N VAL A 176 -30.42 -5.45 37.33
CA VAL A 176 -31.51 -6.38 37.67
C VAL A 176 -31.25 -7.13 38.98
N ARG A 177 -29.99 -7.50 39.28
CA ARG A 177 -29.62 -8.13 40.55
C ARG A 177 -29.78 -7.18 41.74
N LEU A 178 -29.34 -5.94 41.62
CA LEU A 178 -29.54 -4.89 42.64
C LEU A 178 -31.01 -4.72 43.02
N PHE A 179 -31.91 -4.63 42.03
CA PHE A 179 -33.36 -4.50 42.33
C PHE A 179 -34.00 -5.79 42.87
N SER A 180 -33.39 -6.95 42.63
CA SER A 180 -33.89 -8.21 43.19
C SER A 180 -33.49 -8.38 44.67
N GLU A 181 -32.32 -7.86 45.06
CA GLU A 181 -31.84 -7.89 46.45
C GLU A 181 -32.61 -6.88 47.33
N ASP A 182 -32.88 -5.66 46.84
CA ASP A 182 -33.67 -4.64 47.56
C ASP A 182 -35.10 -5.11 47.90
N VAL A 183 -35.71 -5.95 47.04
CA VAL A 183 -37.05 -6.51 47.27
C VAL A 183 -37.04 -7.61 48.34
N SER A 184 -35.88 -8.22 48.60
CA SER A 184 -35.74 -9.32 49.58
C SER A 184 -35.44 -8.85 51.01
N GLU A 185 -34.87 -7.66 51.20
CA GLU A 185 -34.55 -7.10 52.53
C GLU A 185 -35.70 -6.30 53.18
N GLN A 186 -36.81 -6.07 52.47
CA GLN A 186 -37.99 -5.34 52.98
C GLN A 186 -39.12 -6.24 53.54
N LYS A 187 -38.82 -7.49 53.90
CA LYS A 187 -39.80 -8.44 54.45
C LYS A 187 -39.35 -9.00 55.80
#